data_AF-Q1EQU5-F1
#
_entry.id   AF-Q1EQU5-F1
#
_cell.length_a   1.000
_cell.length_b   1.000
_cell.length_c   1.000
_cell.angle_alpha   90.00
_cell.angle_beta   90.00
_cell.angle_gamma   90.00
#
_symmetry.space_group_name_H-M   'P 1'
#
loop_
_entity.id
_entity.type
_entity.pdbx_description
1 polymer ?
#
loop_
_entity_poly.entity_id
_entity_poly.type
_entity_poly.pdbx_seq_one_letter_code
_entity_poly.pdbx_strand_id
1 'polypeptide(L)'
;MVPPDPVRRTPDRSRVPEPPVPLYGGRSLMSAFQLTALARTTDPQTMLRRFLALDAVVTAGNGLAYAAASGPLGRFLGVDSGLLLTLGVFLTLYAAGVGFLAARKSPPVLPVRAVIEVNAAWAVLSFVALALWLSPGAAGAVWIPLQAVAVGGFAALQYAALRAIGGAR
;
A
#
# COMPACT_ATOMS: atom_id res chain seq x y z
N MET A 1 10.10 -5.73 -96.77
CA MET A 1 9.96 -6.81 -95.76
C MET A 1 10.28 -6.18 -94.41
N VAL A 2 9.26 -5.80 -93.63
CA VAL A 2 9.40 -5.11 -92.33
C VAL A 2 8.96 -6.10 -91.24
N PRO A 3 9.72 -6.28 -90.14
CA PRO A 3 9.35 -7.24 -89.10
C PRO A 3 8.13 -6.75 -88.30
N PRO A 4 7.28 -7.64 -87.77
CA PRO A 4 6.11 -7.23 -86.97
C PRO A 4 6.53 -6.75 -85.57
N ASP A 5 5.85 -5.71 -85.09
CA ASP A 5 6.02 -5.12 -83.76
C ASP A 5 5.74 -6.14 -82.63
N PRO A 6 6.50 -6.09 -81.52
CA PRO A 6 6.23 -6.93 -80.37
C PRO A 6 4.96 -6.46 -79.66
N VAL A 7 4.03 -7.39 -79.48
CA VAL A 7 2.77 -7.26 -78.74
C VAL A 7 2.96 -6.49 -77.42
N ARG A 8 2.43 -5.26 -77.34
CA ARG A 8 2.21 -4.57 -76.05
C ARG A 8 1.21 -5.39 -75.24
N ARG A 9 1.70 -6.14 -74.25
CA ARG A 9 0.83 -6.71 -73.21
C ARG A 9 0.23 -5.55 -72.42
N THR A 10 -1.08 -5.37 -72.53
CA THR A 10 -1.85 -4.54 -71.62
C THR A 10 -1.75 -5.12 -70.21
N PRO A 11 -1.50 -4.30 -69.16
CA PRO A 11 -1.52 -4.79 -67.79
C PRO A 11 -2.96 -5.22 -67.44
N ASP A 12 -3.09 -6.46 -66.98
CA ASP A 12 -4.34 -7.02 -66.48
C ASP A 12 -4.82 -6.22 -65.25
N ARG A 13 -5.84 -5.39 -65.45
CA ARG A 13 -6.45 -4.54 -64.41
C ARG A 13 -7.37 -5.31 -63.46
N SER A 14 -7.52 -6.62 -63.62
CA SER A 14 -8.37 -7.45 -62.75
C SER A 14 -7.65 -7.98 -61.50
N ARG A 15 -6.33 -7.79 -61.37
CA ARG A 15 -5.61 -8.13 -60.14
C ARG A 15 -5.86 -7.09 -59.05
N VAL A 16 -6.74 -7.44 -58.12
CA VAL A 16 -6.85 -6.79 -56.81
C VAL A 16 -5.51 -6.95 -56.08
N PRO A 17 -4.89 -5.87 -55.56
CA PRO A 17 -3.70 -5.99 -54.71
C PRO A 17 -4.08 -6.79 -53.46
N GLU A 18 -3.46 -7.96 -53.27
CA GLU A 18 -3.53 -8.69 -52.01
C GLU A 18 -3.12 -7.72 -50.87
N PRO A 19 -3.96 -7.54 -49.83
CA PRO A 19 -3.59 -6.70 -48.71
C PRO A 19 -2.33 -7.29 -48.05
N PRO A 20 -1.40 -6.46 -47.57
CA PRO A 20 -0.22 -6.95 -46.86
C PRO A 20 -0.66 -7.81 -45.68
N VAL A 21 -0.21 -9.07 -45.67
CA VAL A 21 -0.44 -10.00 -44.57
C VAL A 21 0.08 -9.34 -43.29
N PRO A 22 -0.78 -9.07 -42.29
CA PRO A 22 -0.31 -8.51 -41.04
C PRO A 22 0.62 -9.54 -40.40
N LEU A 23 1.93 -9.24 -40.38
CA LEU A 23 2.87 -9.91 -39.50
C LEU A 23 2.51 -9.47 -38.07
N TYR A 24 1.47 -10.08 -37.51
CA TYR A 24 1.09 -9.90 -36.12
C TYR A 24 2.18 -10.58 -35.30
N GLY A 25 3.22 -9.81 -34.99
CA GLY A 25 4.24 -10.16 -34.02
C GLY A 25 3.60 -10.28 -32.64
N GLY A 26 2.97 -11.41 -32.37
CA GLY A 26 2.31 -11.76 -31.10
C GLY A 26 3.23 -11.83 -29.88
N ARG A 27 4.48 -11.36 -29.99
CA ARG A 27 5.44 -11.29 -28.87
C ARG A 27 5.49 -9.92 -28.18
N SER A 28 5.15 -8.82 -28.86
CA SER A 28 5.29 -7.47 -28.24
C SER A 28 4.13 -7.09 -27.33
N LEU A 29 2.90 -7.50 -27.64
CA LEU A 29 1.74 -7.18 -26.81
C LEU A 29 1.78 -7.90 -25.45
N MET A 30 2.14 -9.20 -25.42
CA MET A 30 2.32 -9.93 -24.16
C MET A 30 3.39 -9.29 -23.26
N SER A 31 4.51 -8.82 -23.84
CA SER A 31 5.57 -8.13 -23.09
C SER A 31 5.12 -6.78 -22.53
N ALA A 32 4.38 -5.98 -23.31
CA ALA A 32 3.80 -4.72 -22.85
C ALA A 32 2.74 -4.91 -21.74
N PHE A 33 1.89 -5.94 -21.82
CA PHE A 33 0.93 -6.28 -20.75
C PHE A 33 1.63 -6.77 -19.48
N GLN A 34 2.72 -7.54 -19.60
CA GLN A 34 3.53 -8.00 -18.47
C GLN A 34 4.26 -6.83 -17.80
N LEU A 35 4.85 -5.91 -18.57
CA LEU A 35 5.49 -4.69 -18.05
C LEU A 35 4.48 -3.74 -17.41
N THR A 36 3.29 -3.60 -18.00
CA THR A 36 2.20 -2.80 -17.41
C THR A 36 1.65 -3.48 -16.15
N ALA A 37 1.55 -4.80 -16.12
CA ALA A 37 1.12 -5.54 -14.93
C ALA A 37 2.17 -5.46 -13.80
N LEU A 38 3.46 -5.55 -14.12
CA LEU A 38 4.59 -5.30 -13.21
C LEU A 38 4.59 -3.85 -12.71
N ALA A 39 4.42 -2.85 -13.59
CA ALA A 39 4.29 -1.45 -13.20
C ALA A 39 3.04 -1.19 -12.35
N ARG A 40 1.94 -1.93 -12.61
CA ARG A 40 0.71 -1.90 -11.81
C ARG A 40 0.88 -2.53 -10.43
N THR A 41 1.87 -3.41 -10.22
CA THR A 41 2.25 -3.87 -8.86
C THR A 41 2.81 -2.74 -8.00
N THR A 42 3.25 -1.66 -8.62
CA THR A 42 3.84 -0.47 -7.99
C THR A 42 2.90 0.75 -8.06
N ASP A 43 1.60 0.57 -8.28
CA ASP A 43 0.65 1.68 -8.25
C ASP A 43 0.63 2.32 -6.83
N PRO A 44 1.05 3.58 -6.67
CA PRO A 44 1.15 4.23 -5.37
C PRO A 44 -0.18 4.27 -4.59
N GLN A 45 -1.33 4.34 -5.29
CA GLN A 45 -2.64 4.29 -4.64
C GLN A 45 -2.92 2.91 -4.05
N THR A 46 -2.65 1.84 -4.82
CA THR A 46 -2.77 0.46 -4.34
C THR A 46 -1.82 0.18 -3.17
N MET A 47 -0.58 0.68 -3.22
CA MET A 47 0.39 0.55 -2.11
C MET A 47 -0.09 1.27 -0.85
N LEU A 48 -0.57 2.51 -0.97
CA LEU A 48 -1.11 3.27 0.15
C LEU A 48 -2.24 2.51 0.85
N ARG A 49 -3.18 1.95 0.06
CA ARG A 49 -4.29 1.14 0.60
C ARG A 49 -3.80 -0.10 1.33
N ARG A 50 -2.78 -0.79 0.80
CA ARG A 50 -2.18 -1.97 1.45
C ARG A 50 -1.51 -1.61 2.77
N PHE A 51 -0.77 -0.50 2.82
CA PHE A 51 -0.13 -0.05 4.07
C PHE A 51 -1.14 0.40 5.12
N LEU A 52 -2.21 1.09 4.72
CA LEU A 52 -3.32 1.42 5.61
C LEU A 52 -4.03 0.15 6.12
N ALA A 53 -4.26 -0.84 5.25
CA ALA A 53 -4.89 -2.09 5.64
C ALA A 53 -4.02 -2.89 6.62
N LEU A 54 -2.71 -2.97 6.36
CA LEU A 54 -1.76 -3.67 7.23
C LEU A 54 -1.66 -2.98 8.61
N ASP A 55 -1.56 -1.65 8.63
CA ASP A 55 -1.60 -0.85 9.85
C ASP A 55 -2.90 -1.12 10.63
N ALA A 56 -4.05 -1.05 9.98
CA ALA A 56 -5.34 -1.32 10.61
C ALA A 56 -5.40 -2.73 11.21
N VAL A 57 -4.92 -3.77 10.51
CA VAL A 57 -4.94 -5.15 11.01
C VAL A 57 -4.01 -5.31 12.22
N VAL A 58 -2.78 -4.79 12.13
CA VAL A 58 -1.81 -4.90 13.23
C VAL A 58 -2.30 -4.11 14.46
N THR A 59 -2.78 -2.89 14.24
CA THR A 59 -3.27 -2.02 15.31
C THR A 59 -4.56 -2.57 15.94
N ALA A 60 -5.48 -3.13 15.14
CA ALA A 60 -6.66 -3.82 15.66
C ALA A 60 -6.29 -5.06 16.47
N GLY A 61 -5.37 -5.89 15.96
CA GLY A 61 -4.89 -7.08 16.67
C GLY A 61 -4.28 -6.73 18.03
N ASN A 62 -3.44 -5.70 18.07
CA ASN A 62 -2.85 -5.21 19.31
C ASN A 62 -3.90 -4.61 20.26
N GLY A 63 -4.79 -3.76 19.75
CA GLY A 63 -5.85 -3.14 20.53
C GLY A 63 -6.82 -4.16 21.13
N LEU A 64 -7.24 -5.16 20.36
CA LEU A 64 -8.09 -6.24 20.83
C LEU A 64 -7.39 -7.11 21.86
N ALA A 65 -6.09 -7.41 21.68
CA ALA A 65 -5.31 -8.14 22.67
C ALA A 65 -5.25 -7.37 24.00
N TYR A 66 -4.98 -6.06 23.96
CA TYR A 66 -4.98 -5.22 25.15
C TYR A 66 -6.35 -5.14 25.81
N ALA A 67 -7.44 -5.00 25.04
CA ALA A 67 -8.78 -4.91 25.61
C ALA A 67 -9.26 -6.25 26.21
N ALA A 68 -9.00 -7.37 25.53
CA ALA A 68 -9.47 -8.69 25.97
C ALA A 68 -8.60 -9.32 27.08
N ALA A 69 -7.31 -9.00 27.11
CA ALA A 69 -6.33 -9.62 28.01
C ALA A 69 -5.53 -8.60 28.82
N SER A 70 -6.12 -7.44 29.13
CA SER A 70 -5.47 -6.34 29.87
C SER A 70 -4.82 -6.79 31.17
N GLY A 71 -5.48 -7.64 31.96
CA GLY A 71 -4.94 -8.16 33.22
C GLY A 71 -3.68 -9.02 33.05
N PRO A 72 -3.74 -10.13 32.30
CA PRO A 72 -2.56 -10.96 32.01
C PRO A 72 -1.42 -10.19 31.33
N LEU A 73 -1.74 -9.38 30.31
CA LEU A 73 -0.74 -8.57 29.61
C LEU A 73 -0.15 -7.49 30.51
N GLY A 74 -0.95 -6.87 31.37
CA GLY A 74 -0.47 -5.87 32.33
C GLY A 74 0.57 -6.44 33.27
N ARG A 75 0.31 -7.63 33.82
CA ARG A 75 1.31 -8.34 34.65
C ARG A 75 2.56 -8.73 33.87
N PHE A 76 2.41 -9.19 32.63
CA PHE A 76 3.54 -9.61 31.80
C PHE A 76 4.43 -8.44 31.38
N LEU A 77 3.82 -7.34 30.92
CA LEU A 77 4.50 -6.14 30.46
C LEU A 77 4.96 -5.24 31.63
N GLY A 78 4.39 -5.43 32.83
CA GLY A 78 4.58 -4.55 33.97
C GLY A 78 3.91 -3.19 33.76
N VAL A 79 2.75 -3.16 33.11
CA VAL A 79 1.96 -1.95 32.81
C VAL A 79 0.60 -2.06 33.49
N ASP A 80 0.06 -0.93 33.94
CA ASP A 80 -1.27 -0.89 34.53
C ASP A 80 -2.33 -1.49 33.58
N SER A 81 -3.20 -2.34 34.13
CA SER A 81 -4.21 -3.05 33.34
C SER A 81 -5.36 -2.14 32.93
N GLY A 82 -5.69 -1.12 33.73
CA GLY A 82 -6.66 -0.10 33.36
C GLY A 82 -6.17 0.70 32.15
N LEU A 83 -4.91 1.13 32.17
CA LEU A 83 -4.25 1.78 31.04
C LEU A 83 -4.27 0.90 29.79
N LEU A 84 -3.89 -0.38 29.89
CA LEU A 84 -3.96 -1.29 28.74
C LEU A 84 -5.38 -1.45 28.19
N LEU A 85 -6.39 -1.56 29.06
CA LEU A 85 -7.78 -1.65 28.61
C LEU A 85 -8.20 -0.39 27.84
N THR A 86 -7.92 0.80 28.39
CA THR A 86 -8.23 2.07 27.73
C THR A 86 -7.51 2.22 26.39
N LEU A 87 -6.21 1.88 26.35
CA LEU A 87 -5.43 1.87 25.12
C LEU A 87 -6.00 0.86 24.12
N GLY A 88 -6.40 -0.32 24.57
CA GLY A 88 -6.98 -1.36 23.73
C GLY A 88 -8.23 -0.89 23.00
N VAL A 89 -9.19 -0.32 23.73
CA VAL A 89 -10.41 0.24 23.15
C VAL A 89 -10.09 1.37 22.17
N PHE A 90 -9.22 2.30 22.56
CA PHE A 90 -8.80 3.40 21.69
C PHE A 90 -8.18 2.90 20.38
N LEU A 91 -7.22 1.97 20.46
CA LEU A 91 -6.53 1.41 19.30
C LEU A 91 -7.48 0.64 18.39
N THR A 92 -8.43 -0.11 18.94
CA THR A 92 -9.45 -0.82 18.15
C THR A 92 -10.32 0.17 17.38
N LEU A 93 -10.77 1.27 17.99
CA LEU A 93 -11.56 2.30 17.33
C LEU A 93 -10.74 3.04 16.26
N TYR A 94 -9.50 3.39 16.56
CA TYR A 94 -8.58 4.00 15.60
C TYR A 94 -8.36 3.09 14.39
N ALA A 95 -8.07 1.81 14.61
CA ALA A 95 -7.88 0.82 13.57
C ALA A 95 -9.12 0.64 12.69
N ALA A 96 -10.33 0.73 13.25
CA ALA A 96 -11.56 0.72 12.47
C ALA A 96 -11.63 1.92 11.51
N GLY A 97 -11.25 3.11 11.97
CA GLY A 97 -11.14 4.32 11.14
C GLY A 97 -10.11 4.18 10.01
N VAL A 98 -8.92 3.66 10.32
CA VAL A 98 -7.87 3.39 9.33
C VAL A 98 -8.32 2.33 8.32
N GLY A 99 -8.95 1.25 8.79
CA GLY A 99 -9.47 0.17 7.95
C GLY A 99 -10.57 0.66 7.00
N PHE A 100 -11.45 1.54 7.48
CA PHE A 100 -12.45 2.21 6.65
C PHE A 100 -11.80 3.05 5.55
N LEU A 101 -10.71 3.74 5.85
CA LEU A 101 -9.93 4.50 4.86
C LEU A 101 -9.28 3.58 3.83
N ALA A 102 -8.72 2.45 4.25
CA ALA A 102 -8.12 1.43 3.39
C ALA A 102 -9.13 0.77 2.44
N ALA A 103 -10.39 0.62 2.87
CA ALA A 103 -11.47 0.06 2.07
C ALA A 103 -11.88 0.95 0.88
N ARG A 104 -11.59 2.26 0.93
CA ARG A 104 -11.92 3.19 -0.16
C ARG A 104 -11.03 2.96 -1.38
N LYS A 105 -11.62 3.01 -2.59
CA LYS A 105 -10.87 2.91 -3.86
C LYS A 105 -9.85 4.04 -4.02
N SER A 106 -10.24 5.25 -3.64
CA SER A 106 -9.39 6.44 -3.63
C SER A 106 -9.44 7.10 -2.25
N PRO A 107 -8.52 6.76 -1.33
CA PRO A 107 -8.46 7.37 -0.02
C PRO A 107 -8.24 8.90 -0.13
N PRO A 108 -9.07 9.74 0.54
CA PRO A 108 -8.84 11.18 0.57
C PRO A 108 -7.52 11.53 1.26
N VAL A 109 -6.80 12.51 0.74
CA VAL A 109 -5.45 12.88 1.20
C VAL A 109 -5.44 13.37 2.65
N LEU A 110 -6.41 14.18 3.04
CA LEU A 110 -6.41 14.81 4.38
C LEU A 110 -6.56 13.78 5.51
N PRO A 111 -7.52 12.83 5.49
CA PRO A 111 -7.56 11.76 6.49
C PRO A 111 -6.33 10.85 6.49
N VAL A 112 -5.73 10.58 5.32
CA VAL A 112 -4.49 9.79 5.26
C VAL A 112 -3.34 10.51 5.97
N ARG A 113 -3.20 11.82 5.77
CA ARG A 113 -2.20 12.63 6.49
C ARG A 113 -2.43 12.60 8.00
N ALA A 114 -3.69 12.71 8.44
CA ALA A 114 -4.01 12.62 9.86
C ALA A 114 -3.58 11.28 10.47
N VAL A 115 -3.80 10.15 9.77
CA VAL A 115 -3.33 8.82 10.20
C VAL A 115 -1.80 8.78 10.32
N ILE A 116 -1.08 9.31 9.33
CA ILE A 116 0.39 9.39 9.35
C ILE A 116 0.88 10.20 10.56
N GLU A 117 0.29 11.38 10.78
CA GLU A 117 0.66 12.28 11.88
C GLU A 117 0.35 11.67 13.24
N VAL A 118 -0.81 11.03 13.39
CA VAL A 118 -1.18 10.32 14.62
C VAL A 118 -0.24 9.16 14.90
N ASN A 119 0.10 8.34 13.89
CA ASN A 119 1.05 7.25 14.05
C ASN A 119 2.45 7.75 14.42
N ALA A 120 2.92 8.83 13.78
CA ALA A 120 4.20 9.44 14.11
C ALA A 120 4.21 10.01 15.54
N ALA A 121 3.16 10.72 15.92
CA ALA A 121 3.00 11.24 17.28
C ALA A 121 2.93 10.11 18.31
N TRP A 122 2.23 9.02 18.01
CA TRP A 122 2.13 7.84 18.87
C TRP A 122 3.48 7.15 19.08
N ALA A 123 4.28 7.03 18.02
CA ALA A 123 5.63 6.47 18.11
C ALA A 123 6.51 7.31 19.04
N VAL A 124 6.53 8.64 18.85
CA VAL A 124 7.28 9.56 19.72
C VAL A 124 6.76 9.49 21.16
N LEU A 125 5.44 9.54 21.34
CA LEU A 125 4.80 9.48 22.64
C LEU A 125 5.14 8.18 23.38
N SER A 126 5.26 7.06 22.68
CA SER A 126 5.64 5.78 23.28
C SER A 126 7.05 5.82 23.89
N PHE A 127 8.01 6.47 23.21
CA PHE A 127 9.36 6.68 23.76
C PHE A 127 9.37 7.68 24.91
N VAL A 128 8.64 8.79 24.78
CA VAL A 128 8.49 9.79 25.85
C VAL A 128 7.86 9.15 27.09
N ALA A 129 6.83 8.33 26.91
CA ALA A 129 6.17 7.61 27.99
C ALA A 129 7.14 6.66 28.68
N LEU A 130 7.94 5.91 27.92
CA LEU A 130 8.96 5.04 28.51
C LEU A 130 10.04 5.81 29.27
N ALA A 131 10.42 7.00 28.80
CA ALA A 131 11.46 7.80 29.43
C ALA A 131 10.97 8.57 30.67
N LEU A 132 9.71 9.00 30.70
CA LEU A 132 9.21 9.99 31.67
C LEU A 132 8.06 9.51 32.56
N TRP A 133 7.28 8.51 32.14
CA TRP A 133 6.00 8.19 32.80
C TRP A 133 5.83 6.72 33.18
N LEU A 134 6.41 5.80 32.42
CA LEU A 134 6.23 4.37 32.57
C LEU A 134 7.51 3.72 33.09
N SER A 135 7.35 2.82 34.06
CA SER A 135 8.42 1.94 34.53
C SER A 135 8.00 0.49 34.31
N PRO A 136 7.95 0.02 33.04
CA PRO A 136 7.50 -1.33 32.72
C PRO A 136 8.47 -2.40 33.24
N GLY A 137 8.00 -3.65 33.28
CA GLY A 137 8.88 -4.80 33.45
C GLY A 137 9.78 -5.02 32.22
N ALA A 138 10.71 -5.97 32.29
CA ALA A 138 11.64 -6.26 31.19
C ALA A 138 10.94 -6.52 29.85
N ALA A 139 9.82 -7.26 29.85
CA ALA A 139 9.04 -7.52 28.65
C ALA A 139 8.43 -6.23 28.07
N GLY A 140 7.87 -5.35 28.91
CA GLY A 140 7.33 -4.07 28.46
C GLY A 140 8.41 -3.10 27.98
N ALA A 141 9.59 -3.11 28.59
CA ALA A 141 10.74 -2.30 28.16
C ALA A 141 11.22 -2.66 26.75
N VAL A 142 11.01 -3.90 26.30
CA VAL A 142 11.28 -4.31 24.91
C VAL A 142 10.06 -4.06 24.01
N TRP A 143 8.86 -4.39 24.50
CA TRP A 143 7.63 -4.34 23.74
C TRP A 143 7.22 -2.92 23.33
N ILE A 144 7.33 -1.94 24.25
CA ILE A 144 6.91 -0.55 24.01
C ILE A 144 7.73 0.08 22.87
N PRO A 145 9.08 0.03 22.87
CA PRO A 145 9.88 0.49 21.73
C PRO A 145 9.59 -0.28 20.44
N LEU A 146 9.40 -1.60 20.52
CA LEU A 146 9.15 -2.42 19.34
C LEU A 146 7.84 -2.01 18.65
N GLN A 147 6.74 -1.83 19.39
CA GLN A 147 5.50 -1.33 18.81
C GLN A 147 5.64 0.11 18.28
N ALA A 148 6.44 0.95 18.93
CA ALA A 148 6.66 2.32 18.50
C ALA A 148 7.37 2.38 17.15
N VAL A 149 8.39 1.55 16.96
CA VAL A 149 9.10 1.41 15.68
C VAL A 149 8.18 0.86 14.60
N ALA A 150 7.35 -0.14 14.91
CA ALA A 150 6.40 -0.69 13.95
C ALA A 150 5.39 0.37 13.47
N VAL A 151 4.78 1.11 14.41
CA VAL A 151 3.81 2.19 14.11
C VAL A 151 4.48 3.33 13.35
N GLY A 152 5.69 3.73 13.73
CA GLY A 152 6.49 4.72 12.99
C GLY A 152 6.86 4.24 11.59
N GLY A 153 7.13 2.95 11.42
CA GLY A 153 7.34 2.31 10.12
C GLY A 153 6.11 2.41 9.21
N PHE A 154 4.91 2.17 9.74
CA PHE A 154 3.67 2.38 8.99
C PHE A 154 3.50 3.84 8.57
N ALA A 155 3.73 4.80 9.46
CA ALA A 155 3.68 6.22 9.13
C ALA A 155 4.63 6.57 7.98
N ALA A 156 5.87 6.06 8.02
CA ALA A 156 6.86 6.29 6.97
C ALA A 156 6.44 5.69 5.62
N LEU A 157 5.94 4.44 5.61
CA LEU A 157 5.47 3.76 4.40
C LEU A 157 4.24 4.46 3.79
N GLN A 158 3.28 4.86 4.62
CA GLN A 158 2.09 5.59 4.20
C GLN A 158 2.46 6.98 3.64
N TYR A 159 3.39 7.69 4.30
CA TYR A 159 3.91 8.98 3.83
C TYR A 159 4.61 8.86 2.48
N ALA A 160 5.48 7.87 2.31
CA ALA A 160 6.18 7.63 1.05
C ALA A 160 5.21 7.35 -0.10
N ALA A 161 4.20 6.49 0.12
CA ALA A 161 3.17 6.19 -0.86
C ALA A 161 2.31 7.42 -1.19
N LEU A 162 1.93 8.22 -0.18
CA LEU A 162 1.16 9.44 -0.39
C LEU A 162 1.95 10.50 -1.20
N ARG A 163 3.24 10.66 -0.92
CA ARG A 163 4.12 11.56 -1.66
C ARG A 163 4.24 11.14 -3.13
N ALA A 164 4.37 9.85 -3.41
CA ALA A 164 4.44 9.32 -4.77
C ALA A 164 3.15 9.58 -5.58
N ILE A 165 1.97 9.57 -4.94
CA ILE A 165 0.70 9.96 -5.59
C ILE A 165 0.70 11.46 -5.95
N GLY A 166 1.23 12.31 -5.07
CA GLY A 166 1.26 13.76 -5.28
C GLY A 166 2.24 14.22 -6.36
N GLY A 167 3.37 13.51 -6.54
CA GLY A 167 4.36 13.82 -7.59
C GLY A 167 4.01 13.27 -8.97
N ALA A 168 2.98 12.42 -9.09
CA ALA A 168 2.50 11.86 -10.35
C ALA A 168 1.33 12.65 -10.97
N ARG A 169 0.91 13.76 -10.35
CA ARG A 169 -0.11 14.70 -10.85
C ARG A 169 0.56 15.98 -11.31
#